data_AF-A0A4U1MHE3-F1
#
_entry.id   AF-A0A4U1MHE3-F1
#
_cell.length_a   1.000
_cell.length_b   1.000
_cell.length_c   1.000
_cell.angle_alpha   90.00
_cell.angle_beta   90.00
_cell.angle_gamma   90.00
#
_symmetry.space_group_name_H-M   'P 1'
#
loop_
_entity.id
_entity.type
_entity.pdbx_description
1 polymer ?
#
loop_
_entity_poly.entity_id
_entity_poly.type
_entity_poly.pdbx_seq_one_letter_code
_entity_poly.pdbx_strand_id
1 'polypeptide(L)'
;MKTHTALTKLENETGYSLDPGSVNVEEWKQAKAYSQQFYDDSDGKFSKKWGLFLAYQSMKVDIDPAIAYELLKVETGNTFDPELTGPETKYGHAYGMAQFMTNTAPWIADMAGVSYSEEKLFDPYFSMTLSVTYLDYLYDKYGNWDEALTAYNRGIGGLKAYVSEKGTPKSGYSEEILEMASLHEL
;
A
#
# COMPACT_ATOMS: atom_id res chain seq x y z
N MET A 1 -0.23 24.37 -13.37
CA MET A 1 -1.62 24.80 -13.07
C MET A 1 -2.62 23.64 -13.06
N LYS A 2 -2.92 22.95 -14.17
CA LYS A 2 -3.94 21.87 -14.17
C LYS A 2 -3.65 20.67 -13.24
N THR A 3 -2.40 20.24 -13.14
CA THR A 3 -1.96 19.12 -12.26
C THR A 3 -2.17 19.44 -10.77
N HIS A 4 -1.63 20.58 -10.33
CA HIS A 4 -1.77 21.06 -8.96
C HIS A 4 -3.25 21.17 -8.53
N THR A 5 -4.11 21.70 -9.39
CA THR A 5 -5.56 21.78 -9.13
C THR A 5 -6.21 20.39 -8.99
N ALA A 6 -5.80 19.41 -9.79
CA ALA A 6 -6.35 18.06 -9.71
C ALA A 6 -5.93 17.32 -8.43
N LEU A 7 -4.68 17.46 -8.00
CA LEU A 7 -4.19 16.89 -6.75
C LEU A 7 -4.82 17.56 -5.53
N THR A 8 -4.92 18.89 -5.53
CA THR A 8 -5.60 19.63 -4.45
C THR A 8 -7.06 19.18 -4.34
N LYS A 9 -7.72 18.93 -5.47
CA LYS A 9 -9.08 18.38 -5.47
C LYS A 9 -9.11 16.96 -4.89
N LEU A 10 -8.16 16.10 -5.27
CA LEU A 10 -8.07 14.73 -4.75
C LEU A 10 -7.78 14.70 -3.25
N GLU A 11 -6.87 15.54 -2.76
CA GLU A 11 -6.56 15.71 -1.33
C GLU A 11 -7.82 16.15 -0.57
N ASN A 12 -8.52 17.19 -1.04
CA ASN A 12 -9.76 17.66 -0.39
C ASN A 12 -10.88 16.60 -0.40
N GLU A 13 -10.98 15.81 -1.47
CA GLU A 13 -12.01 14.77 -1.57
C GLU A 13 -11.72 13.53 -0.72
N THR A 14 -10.44 13.25 -0.44
CA THR A 14 -10.01 12.06 0.30
C THR A 14 -9.73 12.36 1.77
N GLY A 15 -9.35 13.60 2.09
CA GLY A 15 -8.93 14.00 3.43
C GLY A 15 -7.49 13.59 3.77
N TYR A 16 -6.74 13.04 2.82
CA TYR A 16 -5.36 12.58 3.01
C TYR A 16 -4.39 13.43 2.20
N SER A 17 -3.32 13.89 2.85
CA SER A 17 -2.35 14.77 2.22
C SER A 17 -1.64 14.08 1.05
N LEU A 18 -1.60 14.76 -0.08
CA LEU A 18 -0.85 14.38 -1.27
C LEU A 18 0.31 15.34 -1.52
N ASP A 19 0.44 16.43 -0.77
CA ASP A 19 1.43 17.51 -0.96
C ASP A 19 1.55 17.95 -2.43
N PRO A 20 0.52 18.63 -2.97
CA PRO A 20 0.44 18.96 -4.38
C PRO A 20 1.51 19.96 -4.86
N GLY A 21 2.34 20.51 -3.95
CA GLY A 21 3.37 21.50 -4.24
C GLY A 21 4.63 20.94 -4.92
N SER A 22 4.90 19.64 -4.75
CA SER A 22 6.11 18.97 -5.25
C SER A 22 5.95 18.29 -6.61
N VAL A 23 4.70 18.08 -7.07
CA VAL A 23 4.44 17.21 -8.22
C VAL A 23 4.75 17.87 -9.56
N ASN A 24 5.60 17.19 -10.35
CA ASN A 24 5.93 17.58 -11.71
C ASN A 24 4.96 16.95 -12.74
N VAL A 25 5.03 17.43 -13.99
CA VAL A 25 4.10 16.99 -15.06
C VAL A 25 4.31 15.53 -15.44
N GLU A 26 5.54 15.02 -15.32
CA GLU A 26 5.88 13.67 -15.72
C GLU A 26 5.39 12.64 -14.70
N GLU A 27 5.62 12.90 -13.41
CA GLU A 27 5.04 12.12 -12.31
C GLU A 27 3.52 12.00 -12.46
N TRP A 28 2.86 13.06 -12.93
CA TRP A 28 1.41 13.06 -13.18
C TRP A 28 0.95 12.28 -14.39
N LYS A 29 1.79 12.13 -15.41
CA LYS A 29 1.48 11.19 -16.50
C LYS A 29 1.69 9.76 -16.04
N GLN A 30 2.78 9.50 -15.32
CA GLN A 30 3.12 8.18 -14.83
C GLN A 30 2.08 7.65 -13.83
N ALA A 31 1.68 8.46 -12.84
CA ALA A 31 0.62 8.08 -11.88
C ALA A 31 -0.72 7.79 -12.58
N LYS A 32 -1.04 8.51 -13.67
CA LYS A 32 -2.22 8.22 -14.49
C LYS A 32 -2.09 6.93 -15.29
N ALA A 33 -0.90 6.63 -15.80
CA ALA A 33 -0.64 5.40 -16.53
C ALA A 33 -0.79 4.19 -15.60
N TYR A 34 -0.16 4.22 -14.42
CA TYR A 34 -0.37 3.20 -13.38
C TYR A 34 -1.85 3.09 -12.98
N SER A 35 -2.51 4.21 -12.74
CA SER A 35 -3.94 4.23 -12.44
C SER A 35 -4.80 3.54 -13.50
N GLN A 36 -4.45 3.67 -14.77
CA GLN A 36 -5.16 3.02 -15.86
C GLN A 36 -4.84 1.52 -15.88
N GLN A 37 -3.57 1.15 -15.76
CA GLN A 37 -3.12 -0.24 -15.74
C GLN A 37 -3.74 -1.03 -14.59
N PHE A 38 -3.75 -0.51 -13.37
CA PHE A 38 -4.36 -1.15 -12.20
C PHE A 38 -5.88 -1.31 -12.34
N TYR A 39 -6.54 -0.34 -12.98
CA TYR A 39 -7.96 -0.44 -13.29
C TYR A 39 -8.22 -1.56 -14.29
N ASP A 40 -7.41 -1.67 -15.33
CA ASP A 40 -7.58 -2.70 -16.36
C ASP A 40 -7.23 -4.10 -15.81
N ASP A 41 -6.12 -4.24 -15.07
CA ASP A 41 -5.68 -5.50 -14.44
C ASP A 41 -6.70 -6.04 -13.43
N SER A 42 -7.35 -5.16 -12.67
CA SER A 42 -8.36 -5.55 -11.69
C SER A 42 -9.76 -5.82 -12.28
N ASP A 43 -9.95 -5.73 -13.59
CA ASP A 43 -11.26 -5.67 -14.25
C ASP A 43 -12.17 -4.56 -13.69
N GLY A 44 -11.58 -3.43 -13.31
CA GLY A 44 -12.27 -2.27 -12.74
C GLY A 44 -12.63 -2.40 -11.26
N LYS A 45 -12.24 -3.48 -10.57
CA LYS A 45 -12.43 -3.62 -9.10
C LYS A 45 -11.61 -2.59 -8.33
N PHE A 46 -10.44 -2.23 -8.85
CA PHE A 46 -9.62 -1.15 -8.32
C PHE A 46 -9.88 0.14 -9.10
N SER A 47 -10.60 1.09 -8.49
CA SER A 47 -11.04 2.30 -9.20
C SER A 47 -9.85 3.15 -9.67
N LYS A 48 -10.01 3.89 -10.79
CA LYS A 48 -8.98 4.84 -11.26
C LYS A 48 -8.65 5.90 -10.21
N LYS A 49 -9.60 6.26 -9.35
CA LYS A 49 -9.33 7.24 -8.27
C LYS A 49 -8.40 6.64 -7.21
N TRP A 50 -8.60 5.38 -6.84
CA TRP A 50 -7.68 4.65 -5.95
C TRP A 50 -6.31 4.46 -6.61
N GLY A 51 -6.27 4.04 -7.88
CA GLY A 51 -5.03 3.90 -8.63
C GLY A 51 -4.22 5.19 -8.70
N LEU A 52 -4.88 6.31 -8.96
CA LEU A 52 -4.21 7.61 -8.98
C LEU A 52 -3.67 7.97 -7.59
N PHE A 53 -4.47 7.80 -6.54
CA PHE A 53 -4.05 8.09 -5.16
C PHE A 53 -2.87 7.22 -4.72
N LEU A 54 -2.95 5.91 -4.93
CA LEU A 54 -1.91 4.95 -4.57
C LEU A 54 -0.60 5.26 -5.30
N ALA A 55 -0.66 5.40 -6.62
CA ALA A 55 0.53 5.70 -7.41
C ALA A 55 1.20 6.99 -6.95
N TYR A 56 0.39 8.00 -6.61
CA TYR A 56 0.94 9.25 -6.05
C TYR A 56 1.64 9.07 -4.72
N GLN A 57 1.01 8.38 -3.78
CA GLN A 57 1.60 8.18 -2.47
C GLN A 57 2.90 7.37 -2.58
N SER A 58 2.91 6.29 -3.36
CA SER A 58 4.09 5.45 -3.54
C SER A 58 5.25 6.20 -4.18
N MET A 59 5.01 6.94 -5.27
CA MET A 59 6.06 7.66 -5.98
C MET A 59 6.71 8.77 -5.13
N LYS A 60 5.98 9.37 -4.18
CA LYS A 60 6.52 10.40 -3.29
C LYS A 60 7.59 9.89 -2.33
N VAL A 61 7.59 8.59 -2.07
CA VAL A 61 8.55 7.91 -1.19
C VAL A 61 9.41 6.92 -1.98
N ASP A 62 9.55 7.14 -3.30
CA ASP A 62 10.37 6.34 -4.21
C ASP A 62 10.02 4.83 -4.21
N ILE A 63 8.76 4.48 -3.92
CA ILE A 63 8.23 3.13 -4.04
C ILE A 63 7.56 2.96 -5.40
N ASP A 64 7.85 1.86 -6.08
CA ASP A 64 7.12 1.46 -7.29
C ASP A 64 5.63 1.26 -6.95
N PRO A 65 4.71 2.05 -7.57
CA PRO A 65 3.27 1.87 -7.39
C PRO A 65 2.78 0.43 -7.56
N ALA A 66 3.41 -0.37 -8.42
CA ALA A 66 3.02 -1.75 -8.67
C ALA A 66 3.19 -2.64 -7.45
N ILE A 67 4.24 -2.44 -6.64
CA ILE A 67 4.47 -3.20 -5.40
C ILE A 67 3.33 -2.94 -4.41
N ALA A 68 2.94 -1.68 -4.23
CA ALA A 68 1.85 -1.34 -3.33
C ALA A 68 0.50 -1.85 -3.85
N TYR A 69 0.27 -1.83 -5.16
CA TYR A 69 -0.94 -2.36 -5.78
C TYR A 69 -1.07 -3.88 -5.60
N GLU A 70 -0.02 -4.63 -5.94
CA GLU A 70 -0.01 -6.09 -5.82
C GLU A 70 -0.08 -6.53 -4.35
N LEU A 71 0.49 -5.78 -3.42
CA LEU A 71 0.27 -6.00 -1.99
C LEU A 71 -1.22 -5.95 -1.64
N LEU A 72 -1.93 -4.88 -1.99
CA LEU A 72 -3.37 -4.74 -1.68
C LEU A 72 -4.20 -5.83 -2.36
N LYS A 73 -3.79 -6.25 -3.56
CA LYS A 73 -4.42 -7.32 -4.31
C LYS A 73 -4.28 -8.66 -3.59
N VAL A 74 -3.08 -9.00 -3.11
CA VAL A 74 -2.82 -10.22 -2.32
C VAL A 74 -3.58 -10.17 -0.98
N GLU A 75 -3.53 -9.05 -0.26
CA GLU A 75 -4.21 -8.89 1.04
C GLU A 75 -5.72 -9.07 0.94
N THR A 76 -6.32 -8.72 -0.20
CA THR A 76 -7.79 -8.81 -0.40
C THR A 76 -8.23 -10.03 -1.21
N GLY A 77 -7.31 -10.91 -1.60
CA GLY A 77 -7.62 -12.04 -2.48
C GLY A 77 -8.21 -11.59 -3.84
N ASN A 78 -7.65 -10.52 -4.41
CA ASN A 78 -8.04 -9.89 -5.68
C ASN A 78 -9.39 -9.14 -5.69
N THR A 79 -10.02 -8.95 -4.53
CA THR A 79 -11.33 -8.29 -4.46
C THR A 79 -11.25 -6.78 -4.30
N PHE A 80 -10.16 -6.29 -3.70
CA PHE A 80 -10.01 -4.90 -3.25
C PHE A 80 -11.17 -4.44 -2.36
N ASP A 81 -11.79 -5.37 -1.62
CA ASP A 81 -12.93 -5.07 -0.75
C ASP A 81 -12.48 -4.24 0.47
N PRO A 82 -12.90 -2.97 0.59
CA PRO A 82 -12.54 -2.12 1.71
C PRO A 82 -13.20 -2.56 3.02
N GLU A 83 -14.26 -3.38 2.99
CA GLU A 83 -14.97 -3.87 4.17
C GLU A 83 -14.46 -5.25 4.62
N LEU A 84 -13.43 -5.79 3.96
CA LEU A 84 -12.89 -7.12 4.24
C LEU A 84 -12.40 -7.23 5.69
N THR A 85 -12.94 -8.19 6.43
CA THR A 85 -12.42 -8.61 7.73
C THR A 85 -11.75 -9.97 7.59
N GLY A 86 -10.44 -10.01 7.85
CA GLY A 86 -9.64 -11.23 7.82
C GLY A 86 -10.03 -12.23 8.92
N PRO A 87 -9.51 -13.46 8.84
CA PRO A 87 -9.80 -14.50 9.83
C PRO A 87 -9.32 -14.10 11.22
N GLU A 88 -9.97 -14.64 12.26
CA GLU A 88 -9.53 -14.44 13.64
C GLU A 88 -8.19 -15.15 13.88
N THR A 89 -7.23 -14.44 14.45
CA THR A 89 -5.94 -14.97 14.89
C THR A 89 -5.76 -14.76 16.38
N LYS A 90 -4.69 -15.30 16.97
CA LYS A 90 -4.32 -15.02 18.36
C LYS A 90 -4.02 -13.54 18.64
N TYR A 91 -3.87 -12.71 17.60
CA TYR A 91 -3.62 -11.28 17.69
C TYR A 91 -4.88 -10.45 17.37
N GLY A 92 -6.01 -11.09 17.05
CA GLY A 92 -7.25 -10.45 16.56
C GLY A 92 -7.44 -10.62 15.06
N HIS A 93 -8.26 -9.74 14.47
CA HIS A 93 -8.53 -9.69 13.03
C HIS A 93 -7.66 -8.65 12.32
N ALA A 94 -7.56 -8.84 11.00
CA ALA A 94 -7.04 -7.87 10.05
C ALA A 94 -8.21 -7.21 9.30
N TYR A 95 -8.07 -5.94 8.91
CA TYR A 95 -9.20 -5.15 8.41
C TYR A 95 -8.85 -4.37 7.15
N GLY A 96 -9.86 -4.27 6.28
CA GLY A 96 -9.89 -3.47 5.07
C GLY A 96 -8.91 -3.90 3.99
N MET A 97 -8.70 -3.00 3.04
CA MET A 97 -7.97 -3.28 1.80
C MET A 97 -6.49 -3.66 2.02
N ALA A 98 -5.94 -3.26 3.16
CA ALA A 98 -4.53 -3.50 3.51
C ALA A 98 -4.34 -4.51 4.65
N GLN A 99 -5.44 -5.10 5.15
CA GLN A 99 -5.44 -6.12 6.20
C GLN A 99 -4.62 -5.72 7.45
N PHE A 100 -4.75 -4.47 7.88
CA PHE A 100 -4.10 -4.02 9.11
C PHE A 100 -4.83 -4.49 10.36
N MET A 101 -4.07 -4.86 11.39
CA MET A 101 -4.60 -5.23 12.71
C MET A 101 -4.65 -4.02 13.65
N THR A 102 -5.59 -3.99 14.59
CA THR A 102 -5.80 -2.89 15.55
C THR A 102 -4.62 -2.64 16.49
N ASN A 103 -3.73 -3.61 16.68
CA ASN A 103 -2.48 -3.43 17.44
C ASN A 103 -1.34 -2.80 16.60
N THR A 104 -1.44 -2.83 15.27
CA THR A 104 -0.38 -2.37 14.35
C THR A 104 -0.75 -1.05 13.70
N ALA A 105 -2.01 -0.87 13.31
CA ALA A 105 -2.46 0.36 12.66
C ALA A 105 -2.19 1.67 13.44
N PRO A 106 -2.33 1.74 14.79
CA PRO A 106 -2.16 3.00 15.51
C PRO A 106 -0.76 3.61 15.37
N TRP A 107 0.30 2.80 15.43
CA TRP A 107 1.66 3.32 15.36
C TRP A 107 2.09 3.65 13.93
N ILE A 108 1.52 2.97 12.92
CA ILE A 108 1.71 3.33 11.51
C ILE A 108 0.96 4.63 11.19
N ALA A 109 -0.25 4.80 11.73
CA ALA A 109 -1.01 6.04 11.56
C ALA A 109 -0.29 7.25 12.17
N ASP A 110 0.33 7.08 13.35
CA ASP A 110 1.19 8.09 13.97
C ASP A 110 2.39 8.44 13.07
N MET A 111 3.07 7.42 12.53
CA MET A 111 4.16 7.62 11.56
C MET A 111 3.71 8.36 10.29
N ALA A 112 2.52 8.04 9.78
CA ALA A 112 1.92 8.68 8.63
C ALA A 112 1.37 10.10 8.93
N GLY A 113 1.37 10.53 10.20
CA GLY A 113 0.81 11.81 10.61
C GLY A 113 -0.71 11.92 10.46
N VAL A 114 -1.43 10.79 10.49
CA VAL A 114 -2.90 10.75 10.36
C VAL A 114 -3.56 10.25 11.64
N SER A 115 -4.75 10.76 11.95
CA SER A 115 -5.50 10.30 13.12
C SER A 115 -6.03 8.87 12.94
N TYR A 116 -5.83 8.04 13.96
CA TYR A 116 -6.34 6.67 13.99
C TYR A 116 -7.74 6.59 14.62
N SER A 117 -8.61 5.78 14.01
CA SER A 117 -9.75 5.12 14.65
C SER A 117 -9.96 3.77 13.97
N GLU A 118 -10.60 2.82 14.65
CA GLU A 118 -10.78 1.46 14.10
C GLU A 118 -11.65 1.49 12.83
N GLU A 119 -12.66 2.37 12.77
CA GLU A 119 -13.55 2.51 11.61
C GLU A 119 -12.79 2.94 10.35
N LYS A 120 -11.69 3.68 10.50
CA LYS A 120 -10.86 4.10 9.37
C LYS A 120 -10.11 2.94 8.72
N LEU A 121 -9.99 1.79 9.37
CA LEU A 121 -9.40 0.61 8.72
C LEU A 121 -10.19 0.17 7.49
N PHE A 122 -11.48 0.49 7.44
CA PHE A 122 -12.33 0.25 6.28
C PHE A 122 -12.35 1.40 5.26
N ASP A 123 -11.63 2.49 5.51
CA ASP A 123 -11.43 3.56 4.53
C ASP A 123 -10.29 3.14 3.57
N PRO A 124 -10.55 2.99 2.26
CA PRO A 124 -9.51 2.59 1.31
C PRO A 124 -8.36 3.60 1.24
N TYR A 125 -8.60 4.90 1.43
CA TYR A 125 -7.53 5.90 1.40
C TYR A 125 -6.67 5.87 2.67
N PHE A 126 -7.28 5.56 3.82
CA PHE A 126 -6.53 5.27 5.05
C PHE A 126 -5.65 4.03 4.86
N SER A 127 -6.23 2.94 4.35
CA SER A 127 -5.52 1.68 4.06
C SER A 127 -4.32 1.90 3.15
N MET A 128 -4.49 2.59 2.02
CA MET A 128 -3.40 2.91 1.10
C MET A 128 -2.33 3.81 1.74
N THR A 129 -2.74 4.82 2.51
CA THR A 129 -1.80 5.72 3.21
C THR A 129 -0.93 4.95 4.21
N LEU A 130 -1.54 4.09 5.04
CA LEU A 130 -0.82 3.25 6.00
C LEU A 130 0.09 2.23 5.29
N SER A 131 -0.39 1.63 4.18
CA SER A 131 0.39 0.65 3.42
C SER A 131 1.67 1.25 2.88
N VAL A 132 1.57 2.39 2.18
CA VAL A 132 2.74 3.08 1.62
C VAL A 132 3.70 3.53 2.72
N THR A 133 3.17 4.10 3.81
CA THR A 133 3.99 4.53 4.95
C THR A 133 4.75 3.35 5.56
N TYR A 134 4.08 2.21 5.74
CA TYR A 134 4.72 1.05 6.36
C TYR A 134 5.72 0.38 5.43
N LEU A 135 5.42 0.30 4.12
CA LEU A 135 6.37 -0.19 3.12
C LEU A 135 7.63 0.67 3.08
N ASP A 136 7.51 2.00 3.11
CA ASP A 136 8.64 2.94 3.14
C ASP A 136 9.52 2.69 4.37
N TYR A 137 8.90 2.65 5.55
CA TYR A 137 9.60 2.32 6.79
C TYR A 137 10.33 0.97 6.75
N LEU A 138 9.67 -0.06 6.23
CA LEU A 138 10.25 -1.40 6.15
C LEU A 138 11.38 -1.46 5.13
N TYR A 139 11.24 -0.78 3.99
CA TYR A 139 12.27 -0.71 2.98
C TYR A 139 13.50 0.05 3.49
N ASP A 140 13.32 1.22 4.13
CA ASP A 140 14.42 1.96 4.78
C ASP A 140 15.14 1.09 5.83
N LYS A 141 14.38 0.29 6.59
CA LYS A 141 14.92 -0.59 7.63
C LYS A 141 15.81 -1.73 7.08
N TYR A 142 15.47 -2.29 5.92
CA TYR A 142 16.07 -3.54 5.42
C TYR A 142 16.85 -3.39 4.10
N GLY A 143 16.56 -2.34 3.33
CA GLY A 143 17.18 -2.07 2.03
C GLY A 143 16.84 -3.08 0.93
N ASN A 144 15.87 -3.98 1.15
CA ASN A 144 15.42 -4.94 0.15
C ASN A 144 13.94 -5.34 0.34
N TRP A 145 13.28 -5.63 -0.79
CA TRP A 145 11.85 -5.91 -0.81
C TRP A 145 11.47 -7.27 -0.23
N ASP A 146 12.34 -8.28 -0.31
CA ASP A 146 12.06 -9.59 0.28
C ASP A 146 11.89 -9.50 1.79
N GLU A 147 12.78 -8.80 2.49
CA GLU A 147 12.64 -8.54 3.91
C GLU A 147 11.48 -7.60 4.24
N ALA A 148 11.29 -6.54 3.44
CA ALA A 148 10.21 -5.57 3.68
C ALA A 148 8.84 -6.23 3.56
N LEU A 149 8.55 -6.91 2.46
CA LEU A 149 7.25 -7.57 2.21
C LEU A 149 7.01 -8.73 3.19
N THR A 150 8.05 -9.51 3.50
CA THR A 150 7.92 -10.60 4.49
C THR A 150 7.69 -10.06 5.89
N ALA A 151 8.30 -8.93 6.26
CA ALA A 151 8.02 -8.23 7.52
C ALA A 151 6.64 -7.55 7.52
N TYR A 152 6.12 -7.10 6.38
CA TYR A 152 4.76 -6.59 6.27
C TYR A 152 3.78 -7.71 6.65
N ASN A 153 3.88 -8.87 5.98
CA ASN A 153 2.97 -10.00 6.17
C ASN A 153 3.04 -10.64 7.57
N ARG A 154 4.23 -10.68 8.18
CA ARG A 154 4.48 -11.48 9.42
C ARG A 154 4.94 -10.65 10.62
N GLY A 155 5.08 -9.33 10.44
CA GLY A 155 5.73 -8.45 11.40
C GLY A 155 7.25 -8.62 11.44
N ILE A 156 7.94 -7.61 11.99
CA ILE A 156 9.41 -7.60 12.17
C ILE A 156 9.92 -8.83 12.94
N GLY A 157 9.20 -9.25 13.99
CA GLY A 157 9.54 -10.46 14.75
C GLY A 157 9.31 -11.74 13.94
N GLY A 158 8.26 -11.78 13.13
CA GLY A 158 7.95 -12.90 12.26
C GLY A 158 8.96 -13.07 11.14
N LEU A 159 9.47 -11.98 10.55
CA LEU A 159 10.59 -12.02 9.61
C LEU A 159 11.81 -12.70 10.23
N LYS A 160 12.22 -12.30 11.44
CA LYS A 160 13.39 -12.89 12.12
C LYS A 160 13.21 -14.39 12.35
N ALA A 161 12.02 -14.81 12.78
CA ALA A 161 11.70 -16.23 12.96
C ALA A 161 11.74 -16.97 11.61
N TYR A 162 11.17 -16.38 10.56
CA TYR A 162 11.14 -16.95 9.21
C TYR A 162 12.55 -17.16 8.64
N VAL A 163 13.40 -16.13 8.71
CA VAL A 163 14.80 -16.20 8.24
C VAL A 163 15.58 -17.23 9.06
N SER A 164 15.37 -17.29 10.38
CA SER A 164 16.03 -18.29 11.22
C SER A 164 15.64 -19.73 10.87
N GLU A 165 14.41 -19.96 10.40
CA GLU A 165 13.91 -21.29 10.03
C GLU A 165 14.28 -21.67 8.59
N LYS A 166 14.11 -20.74 7.64
CA LYS A 166 14.22 -20.99 6.20
C LYS A 166 15.58 -20.62 5.61
N GLY A 167 16.40 -19.82 6.31
CA GLY A 167 17.67 -19.33 5.81
C GLY A 167 17.56 -18.26 4.71
N THR A 168 16.36 -17.73 4.47
CA THR A 168 16.08 -16.73 3.44
C THR A 168 14.91 -15.83 3.86
N PRO A 169 14.91 -14.53 3.49
CA PRO A 169 13.74 -13.67 3.64
C PRO A 169 12.71 -13.83 2.53
N LYS A 170 13.08 -14.51 1.43
CA LYS A 170 12.17 -14.79 0.30
C LYS A 170 11.05 -15.68 0.76
N SER A 171 9.85 -15.13 0.84
CA SER A 171 8.64 -15.88 1.15
C SER A 171 7.74 -15.90 -0.07
N GLY A 172 6.85 -16.90 -0.18
CA GLY A 172 5.89 -16.94 -1.28
C GLY A 172 5.08 -15.64 -1.42
N TYR A 173 4.85 -14.93 -0.32
CA TYR A 173 4.22 -13.61 -0.31
C TYR A 173 5.10 -12.53 -0.97
N SER A 174 6.40 -12.47 -0.65
CA SER A 174 7.29 -11.50 -1.28
C SER A 174 7.55 -11.83 -2.76
N GLU A 175 7.70 -13.11 -3.07
CA GLU A 175 7.92 -13.59 -4.44
C GLU A 175 6.70 -13.29 -5.33
N GLU A 176 5.48 -13.60 -4.89
CA GLU A 176 4.26 -13.33 -5.64
C GLU A 176 4.09 -11.84 -5.95
N ILE A 177 4.25 -10.97 -4.94
CA ILE A 177 4.11 -9.52 -5.12
C ILE A 177 5.17 -8.98 -6.08
N LEU A 178 6.44 -9.40 -5.93
CA LEU A 178 7.52 -8.89 -6.78
C LEU A 178 7.42 -9.41 -8.22
N GLU A 179 7.01 -10.66 -8.41
CA GLU A 179 6.77 -11.23 -9.73
C GLU A 179 5.64 -10.47 -10.44
N MET A 180 4.49 -10.29 -9.79
CA MET A 180 3.35 -9.61 -10.41
C MET A 180 3.59 -8.12 -10.60
N ALA A 181 4.32 -7.46 -9.68
CA ALA A 181 4.69 -6.06 -9.84
C ALA A 181 5.58 -5.85 -11.07
N SER A 182 6.47 -6.79 -11.39
CA SER A 182 7.31 -6.71 -12.60
C SER A 182 6.53 -6.77 -13.93
N LEU A 183 5.26 -7.18 -13.90
CA LEU A 183 4.39 -7.17 -15.08
C LEU A 183 3.78 -5.78 -15.36
N HIS A 184 3.98 -4.82 -14.45
CA HIS A 184 3.38 -3.49 -14.50
C HIS A 184 4.37 -2.39 -14.97
N GLU A 185 5.43 -2.75 -15.68
CA GLU A 185 6.46 -1.79 -16.12
C GLU A 185 5.92 -0.71 -17.08
N LEU A 186 6.30 0.55 -16.82
CA LEU A 186 6.01 1.75 -17.61
C LEU A 186 7.28 2.38 -18.18
#